data_AF-A0A938TQS7-F1
#
_entry.id   AF-A0A938TQS7-F1
#
_cell.length_a   1.000
_cell.length_b   1.000
_cell.length_c   1.000
_cell.angle_alpha   90.00
_cell.angle_beta   90.00
_cell.angle_gamma   90.00
#
_symmetry.space_group_name_H-M   'P 1'
#
loop_
_entity.id
_entity.type
_entity.pdbx_description
1 polymer ?
#
loop_
_entity_poly.entity_id
_entity_poly.type
_entity_poly.pdbx_seq_one_letter_code
_entity_poly.pdbx_strand_id
1 'polypeptide(L)'
;MHSELIGRRLAELAEFEPPAGGWRAVLAARDARETRLDLRWPLALAAAALIAAVGIAARLQSAQEALDDGSVAVRAPVAAEMRAENERLESILAQLPERRAMRGSTAFTVAELEDRLALLDDRLSRVALEPNAPERAERLWRQRVDVMHTLVQVRYADAIGGY
;
A
#
# COMPACT_ATOMS: atom_id res chain seq x y z
N MET A 1 -30.07 -18.17 -3.11
CA MET A 1 -30.45 -18.71 -1.79
C MET A 1 -29.71 -18.05 -0.62
N HIS A 2 -28.42 -17.68 -0.73
CA HIS A 2 -27.71 -16.96 0.35
C HIS A 2 -28.16 -15.49 0.54
N SER A 3 -28.58 -14.81 -0.54
CA SER A 3 -29.03 -13.41 -0.49
C SER A 3 -30.30 -13.19 0.33
N GLU A 4 -31.24 -14.14 0.31
CA GLU A 4 -32.51 -14.02 1.05
C GLU A 4 -32.34 -14.21 2.56
N LEU A 5 -31.39 -15.06 2.97
CA LEU A 5 -31.06 -15.25 4.39
C LEU A 5 -30.45 -14.00 5.00
N ILE A 6 -29.64 -13.26 4.24
CA ILE A 6 -29.04 -12.00 4.69
C ILE A 6 -30.12 -10.92 4.80
N GLY A 7 -31.02 -10.81 3.82
CA GLY A 7 -32.12 -9.85 3.86
C GLY A 7 -33.02 -10.03 5.09
N ARG A 8 -33.33 -11.29 5.44
CA ARG A 8 -34.13 -11.61 6.63
C ARG A 8 -33.40 -11.30 7.94
N ARG A 9 -32.10 -11.61 8.03
CA ARG A 9 -31.26 -11.30 9.19
C ARG A 9 -31.08 -9.80 9.42
N LEU A 10 -30.98 -9.01 8.34
CA LEU A 10 -30.91 -7.56 8.42
C LEU A 10 -32.24 -6.94 8.82
N ALA A 11 -33.36 -7.50 8.37
CA ALA A 11 -34.71 -7.07 8.76
C ALA A 11 -35.04 -7.38 10.24
N GLU A 12 -34.32 -8.33 10.86
CA GLU A 12 -34.46 -8.68 12.28
C GLU A 12 -33.61 -7.80 13.21
N LEU A 13 -32.81 -6.86 12.68
CA LEU A 13 -32.02 -5.94 13.50
C LEU A 13 -32.93 -4.88 14.14
N ALA A 14 -32.68 -4.58 15.42
CA ALA A 14 -33.32 -3.46 16.09
C ALA A 14 -32.97 -2.15 15.38
N GLU A 15 -33.95 -1.27 15.23
CA GLU A 15 -33.73 0.09 14.72
C GLU A 15 -32.64 0.77 15.56
N PHE A 16 -31.51 1.04 14.92
CA PHE A 16 -30.40 1.76 15.51
C PHE A 16 -30.55 3.23 15.16
N GLU A 17 -30.98 4.03 16.13
CA GLU A 17 -30.96 5.48 15.98
C GLU A 17 -29.50 5.95 16.10
N PRO A 18 -28.88 6.47 15.02
CA PRO A 18 -27.50 6.91 15.10
C PRO A 18 -27.41 8.11 16.05
N PRO A 19 -26.42 8.13 16.97
CA PRO A 19 -26.26 9.25 17.89
C PRO A 19 -26.05 10.55 17.11
N ALA A 20 -26.82 11.59 17.45
CA ALA A 20 -26.74 12.88 16.79
C ALA A 20 -25.30 13.42 16.86
N GLY A 21 -24.69 13.64 15.69
CA GLY A 21 -23.31 14.12 15.60
C GLY A 21 -22.22 13.06 15.80
N GLY A 22 -22.54 11.77 15.80
CA GLY A 22 -21.54 10.69 15.91
C GLY A 22 -20.41 10.80 14.90
N TRP A 23 -20.72 11.22 13.66
CA TRP A 23 -19.70 11.42 12.63
C TRP A 23 -18.75 12.59 12.93
N ARG A 24 -19.27 13.68 13.51
CA ARG A 24 -18.45 14.80 13.99
C ARG A 24 -17.54 14.38 15.14
N ALA A 25 -18.00 13.50 16.02
CA ALA A 25 -17.19 12.97 17.12
C ALA A 25 -16.05 12.09 16.60
N VAL A 26 -16.29 11.28 15.57
CA VAL A 26 -15.25 10.47 14.91
C VAL A 26 -14.18 11.36 14.25
N LEU A 27 -14.61 12.40 13.52
CA LEU A 27 -13.69 13.36 12.90
C LEU A 27 -12.86 14.10 13.96
N ALA A 28 -13.49 14.61 15.02
CA ALA A 28 -12.79 15.28 16.11
C ALA A 28 -11.80 14.36 16.85
N ALA A 29 -12.14 13.08 17.01
CA ALA A 29 -11.24 12.10 17.63
C ALA A 29 -10.03 11.78 16.76
N ARG A 30 -10.15 11.84 15.43
CA ARG A 30 -9.04 11.69 14.49
C ARG A 30 -8.09 12.89 14.56
N ASP A 31 -8.62 14.11 14.46
CA ASP A 31 -7.82 15.35 14.54
C ASP A 31 -7.06 15.46 15.88
N ALA A 32 -7.67 15.02 16.98
CA ALA A 32 -7.03 14.98 18.30
C ALA A 32 -5.88 13.96 18.43
N ARG A 33 -5.83 12.92 17.58
CA ARG A 33 -4.73 11.96 17.55
C ARG A 33 -3.57 12.46 16.69
N GLU A 34 -3.88 13.07 15.55
CA GLU A 34 -2.87 13.64 14.66
C GLU A 34 -2.13 14.81 15.34
N THR A 35 -2.85 15.67 16.08
CA THR A 35 -2.24 16.78 16.86
C THR A 35 -1.40 16.34 18.06
N ARG A 36 -1.60 15.12 18.60
CA ARG A 36 -0.80 14.58 19.70
C ARG A 36 0.52 13.96 19.25
N LEU A 37 0.69 13.75 17.95
CA LEU A 37 1.94 13.26 17.36
C LEU A 37 2.91 14.41 17.03
N ASP A 38 2.51 15.66 17.25
CA ASP A 38 3.40 16.81 17.15
C ASP A 38 4.25 17.00 18.42
N LEU A 39 5.49 16.52 18.28
CA LEU A 39 6.69 17.36 18.41
C LEU A 39 7.22 17.69 19.81
N ARG A 40 7.58 16.70 20.65
CA ARG A 40 8.70 16.83 21.64
C ARG A 40 9.43 15.54 22.02
N TRP A 41 9.54 14.57 21.11
CA TRP A 41 10.44 13.42 21.33
C TRP A 41 11.55 13.21 20.27
N PRO A 42 12.16 14.24 19.63
CA PRO A 42 13.16 13.98 18.60
C PRO A 42 14.58 14.17 19.15
N LEU A 43 15.31 13.07 19.38
CA LEU A 43 16.66 12.86 18.83
C LEU A 43 17.30 11.56 19.33
N ALA A 44 17.04 11.16 20.59
CA ALA A 44 17.73 10.02 21.20
C ALA A 44 17.34 8.66 20.60
N LEU A 45 16.09 8.50 20.14
CA LEU A 45 15.60 7.27 19.52
C LEU A 45 16.04 7.10 18.06
N ALA A 46 16.29 8.19 17.33
CA ALA A 46 16.66 8.14 15.92
C ALA A 46 18.09 7.58 15.73
N ALA A 47 19.03 7.91 16.62
CA ALA A 47 20.42 7.44 16.54
C ALA A 47 20.56 5.94 16.84
N ALA A 48 19.83 5.43 17.85
CA ALA A 48 19.85 4.02 18.19
C ALA A 48 19.23 3.14 17.10
N ALA A 49 18.16 3.61 16.45
CA ALA A 49 17.56 2.93 15.31
C ALA A 49 18.51 2.87 14.10
N LEU A 50 19.26 3.94 13.83
CA LEU A 50 20.23 3.98 12.74
C LEU A 50 21.41 3.01 12.96
N ILE A 51 21.96 2.94 14.17
CA ILE A 51 23.06 2.00 14.50
C ILE A 51 22.58 0.55 14.45
N ALA A 52 21.37 0.27 14.97
CA ALA A 52 20.77 -1.05 14.89
C ALA A 52 20.48 -1.47 13.43
N ALA A 53 19.97 -0.54 12.60
CA ALA A 53 19.71 -0.80 11.18
C ALA A 53 21.01 -1.11 10.41
N VAL A 54 22.10 -0.37 10.65
CA VAL A 54 23.40 -0.61 10.01
C VAL A 54 24.00 -1.96 10.46
N GLY A 55 23.90 -2.29 11.75
CA GLY A 55 24.39 -3.57 12.28
C GLY A 55 23.64 -4.78 11.73
N ILE A 56 22.31 -4.66 11.58
CA ILE A 56 21.46 -5.70 10.98
C ILE A 56 21.73 -5.82 9.48
N ALA A 57 21.89 -4.70 8.77
CA ALA A 57 22.22 -4.69 7.34
C ALA A 57 23.58 -5.34 7.06
N ALA A 58 24.61 -5.01 7.84
CA ALA A 58 25.95 -5.60 7.68
C ALA A 58 25.96 -7.11 7.93
N ARG A 59 25.19 -7.59 8.93
CA ARG A 59 25.03 -9.02 9.20
C ARG A 59 24.29 -9.74 8.07
N LEU A 60 23.26 -9.12 7.48
CA LEU A 60 22.57 -9.66 6.31
C LEU A 60 23.48 -9.70 5.07
N GLN A 61 24.25 -8.64 4.81
CA GLN A 61 25.20 -8.56 3.69
C GLN A 61 26.23 -9.71 3.74
N SER A 62 26.83 -9.94 4.90
CA SER A 62 27.83 -11.01 5.08
C SER A 62 27.26 -12.42 4.93
N ALA A 63 25.98 -12.61 5.23
CA ALA A 63 25.28 -13.88 5.01
C ALA A 63 24.86 -14.05 3.53
N GLN A 64 24.65 -12.96 2.80
CA GLN A 64 24.30 -12.95 1.38
C GLN A 64 25.54 -13.19 0.48
N GLU A 65 26.69 -12.59 0.80
CA GLU A 65 27.95 -12.83 0.06
C GLU A 65 28.38 -14.30 0.07
N ALA A 66 27.99 -15.08 1.08
CA ALA A 66 28.27 -16.50 1.18
C ALA A 66 27.34 -17.40 0.33
N LEU A 67 26.28 -16.85 -0.27
CA LEU A 67 25.22 -17.61 -0.96
C LEU A 67 25.05 -17.27 -2.47
N ASP A 68 25.78 -16.28 -3.00
CA ASP A 68 25.37 -15.54 -4.22
C ASP A 68 26.18 -15.76 -5.52
N ASP A 69 27.06 -16.75 -5.63
CA ASP A 69 28.05 -16.79 -6.75
C ASP A 69 27.51 -17.23 -8.14
N GLY A 70 26.31 -16.80 -8.56
CA GLY A 70 25.99 -16.77 -10.00
C GLY A 70 24.54 -16.52 -10.43
N SER A 71 23.53 -17.01 -9.69
CA SER A 71 22.13 -16.88 -10.12
C SER A 71 21.38 -15.69 -9.52
N VAL A 72 21.87 -15.15 -8.41
CA VAL A 72 21.26 -14.02 -7.69
C VAL A 72 21.61 -12.68 -8.34
N ALA A 73 22.80 -12.59 -8.94
CA ALA A 73 23.30 -11.37 -9.58
C ALA A 73 22.47 -10.89 -10.78
N VAL A 74 21.77 -11.77 -11.51
CA VAL A 74 20.87 -11.39 -12.63
C VAL A 74 19.46 -11.04 -12.14
N ARG A 75 19.03 -11.58 -11.00
CA ARG A 75 17.68 -11.31 -10.48
C ARG A 75 17.62 -10.08 -9.57
N ALA A 76 18.72 -9.75 -8.90
CA ALA A 76 18.90 -8.48 -8.19
C ALA A 76 18.65 -7.23 -9.07
N PRO A 77 19.19 -7.11 -10.30
CA PRO A 77 18.98 -5.95 -11.16
C PRO A 77 17.54 -5.87 -11.69
N VAL A 78 16.91 -7.00 -12.03
CA VAL A 78 15.49 -7.02 -12.47
C VAL A 78 14.57 -6.50 -11.35
N ALA A 79 14.83 -6.92 -10.11
CA ALA A 79 14.08 -6.42 -8.95
C ALA A 79 14.37 -4.93 -8.65
N ALA A 80 15.58 -4.44 -8.94
CA ALA A 80 15.93 -3.03 -8.80
C ALA A 80 15.23 -2.15 -9.84
N GLU A 81 15.18 -2.59 -11.10
CA GLU A 81 14.48 -1.90 -12.19
C GLU A 81 12.98 -1.75 -11.91
N MET A 82 12.32 -2.83 -11.46
CA MET A 82 10.89 -2.79 -11.13
C MET A 82 10.59 -1.87 -9.95
N ARG A 83 11.49 -1.78 -8.96
CA ARG A 83 11.35 -0.82 -7.84
C ARG A 83 11.49 0.61 -8.33
N ALA A 84 12.47 0.89 -9.18
CA ALA A 84 12.68 2.23 -9.73
C ALA A 84 11.47 2.68 -10.57
N GLU A 85 10.91 1.81 -11.41
CA GLU A 85 9.70 2.14 -12.18
C GLU A 85 8.50 2.37 -11.25
N ASN A 86 8.37 1.56 -10.20
CA ASN A 86 7.32 1.75 -9.22
C ASN A 86 7.44 3.10 -8.48
N GLU A 87 8.64 3.49 -8.04
CA GLU A 87 8.90 4.81 -7.43
C GLU A 87 8.57 5.97 -8.39
N ARG A 88 8.89 5.81 -9.69
CA ARG A 88 8.50 6.76 -10.73
C ARG A 88 6.98 6.89 -10.82
N LEU A 89 6.23 5.79 -10.81
CA LEU A 89 4.77 5.80 -10.90
C LEU A 89 4.11 6.43 -9.67
N GLU A 90 4.63 6.15 -8.48
CA GLU A 90 4.20 6.82 -7.23
C GLU A 90 4.42 8.33 -7.30
N SER A 91 5.58 8.76 -7.81
CA SER A 91 5.88 10.17 -8.03
C SER A 91 4.89 10.83 -9.00
N ILE A 92 4.49 10.14 -10.06
CA ILE A 92 3.46 10.63 -10.99
C ILE A 92 2.11 10.77 -10.28
N LEU A 93 1.67 9.75 -9.52
CA LEU A 93 0.41 9.82 -8.76
C LEU A 93 0.38 10.99 -7.78
N ALA A 94 1.47 11.22 -7.05
CA ALA A 94 1.60 12.30 -6.08
C ALA A 94 1.51 13.70 -6.69
N GLN A 95 1.83 13.83 -7.99
CA GLN A 95 1.73 15.10 -8.72
C GLN A 95 0.34 15.33 -9.33
N LEU A 96 -0.52 14.32 -9.39
CA LEU A 96 -1.87 14.48 -9.92
C LEU A 96 -2.73 15.27 -8.92
N PRO A 97 -3.56 16.22 -9.41
CA PRO A 97 -4.41 17.01 -8.54
C PRO A 97 -5.44 16.13 -7.83
N GLU A 98 -5.55 16.28 -6.52
CA GLU A 98 -6.62 15.62 -5.76
C GLU A 98 -7.97 16.21 -6.12
N ARG A 99 -8.89 15.36 -6.61
CA ARG A 99 -10.27 15.75 -6.81
C ARG A 99 -11.11 15.50 -5.58
N ARG A 100 -11.86 16.53 -5.20
CA ARG A 100 -12.85 16.46 -4.11
C ARG A 100 -14.09 15.63 -4.47
N ALA A 101 -14.34 15.40 -5.76
CA ALA A 101 -15.41 14.57 -6.26
C ALA A 101 -15.00 13.84 -7.55
N MET A 102 -15.37 12.57 -7.64
CA MET A 102 -15.08 11.65 -8.74
C MET A 102 -16.38 10.93 -9.13
N ARG A 103 -16.53 10.57 -10.41
CA ARG A 103 -17.67 9.74 -10.85
C ARG A 103 -17.65 8.40 -10.12
N GLY A 104 -18.78 7.96 -9.57
CA GLY A 104 -18.85 6.74 -8.74
C GLY A 104 -18.27 5.48 -9.40
N SER A 105 -18.46 5.32 -10.71
CA SER A 105 -17.84 4.22 -11.47
C SER A 105 -16.32 4.26 -11.46
N THR A 106 -15.73 5.46 -11.62
CA THR A 106 -14.28 5.65 -11.58
C THR A 106 -13.75 5.44 -10.16
N ALA A 107 -14.50 5.90 -9.15
CA ALA A 107 -14.16 5.69 -7.74
C ALA A 107 -14.07 4.21 -7.39
N PHE A 108 -15.04 3.43 -7.87
CA PHE A 108 -15.04 1.99 -7.71
C PHE A 108 -13.82 1.34 -8.37
N THR A 109 -13.48 1.70 -9.60
CA THR A 109 -12.30 1.17 -10.29
C THR A 109 -10.99 1.54 -9.58
N VAL A 110 -10.86 2.76 -9.08
CA VAL A 110 -9.68 3.19 -8.30
C VAL A 110 -9.55 2.34 -7.03
N ALA A 111 -10.63 2.16 -6.27
CA ALA A 111 -10.62 1.36 -5.06
C ALA A 111 -10.26 -0.11 -5.34
N GLU A 112 -10.77 -0.72 -6.41
CA GLU A 112 -10.43 -2.10 -6.80
C GLU A 112 -8.93 -2.26 -7.12
N LEU A 113 -8.33 -1.26 -7.76
CA LEU A 113 -6.89 -1.26 -8.07
C LEU A 113 -6.05 -1.10 -6.80
N GLU A 114 -6.44 -0.22 -5.89
CA GLU A 114 -5.78 -0.01 -4.59
C GLU A 114 -5.87 -1.26 -3.71
N ASP A 115 -7.02 -1.92 -3.65
CA ASP A 115 -7.20 -3.19 -2.92
C ASP A 115 -6.30 -4.29 -3.50
N ARG A 116 -6.18 -4.35 -4.83
CA ARG A 116 -5.29 -5.30 -5.49
C ARG A 116 -3.82 -4.99 -5.20
N LEU A 117 -3.44 -3.72 -5.13
CA LEU A 117 -2.09 -3.29 -4.77
C LEU A 117 -1.76 -3.70 -3.33
N ALA A 118 -2.68 -3.46 -2.38
CA ALA A 118 -2.52 -3.87 -0.99
C ALA A 118 -2.31 -5.38 -0.84
N LEU A 119 -3.07 -6.20 -1.61
CA LEU A 119 -2.89 -7.65 -1.62
C LEU A 119 -1.51 -8.07 -2.21
N LEU A 120 -1.02 -7.36 -3.21
CA LEU A 120 0.30 -7.62 -3.80
C LEU A 120 1.42 -7.26 -2.83
N ASP A 121 1.31 -6.12 -2.14
CA ASP A 121 2.27 -5.67 -1.12
C ASP A 121 2.32 -6.65 0.06
N ASP A 122 1.15 -7.11 0.50
CA ASP A 122 1.01 -8.12 1.54
C ASP A 122 1.70 -9.46 1.14
N ARG A 123 1.57 -9.88 -0.12
CA ARG A 123 2.29 -11.06 -0.64
C ARG A 123 3.79 -10.82 -0.77
N LEU A 124 4.20 -9.66 -1.28
CA LEU A 124 5.61 -9.27 -1.39
C LEU A 124 6.29 -9.26 -0.02
N SER A 125 5.58 -8.87 1.05
CA SER A 125 6.12 -8.89 2.41
C SER A 125 6.46 -10.30 2.93
N ARG A 126 5.79 -11.34 2.40
CA ARG A 126 5.94 -12.74 2.85
C ARG A 126 6.71 -13.64 1.89
N VAL A 127 6.88 -13.24 0.63
CA VAL A 127 7.44 -14.09 -0.43
C VAL A 127 8.88 -14.57 -0.14
N ALA A 128 9.64 -13.82 0.67
CA ALA A 128 10.99 -14.21 1.09
C ALA A 128 11.04 -15.53 1.88
N LEU A 129 9.91 -15.98 2.44
CA LEU A 129 9.78 -17.20 3.22
C LEU A 129 9.33 -18.41 2.38
N GLU A 130 9.03 -18.21 1.08
CA GLU A 130 8.47 -19.25 0.21
C GLU A 130 9.55 -19.99 -0.61
N PRO A 131 9.31 -21.26 -0.99
CA PRO A 131 10.11 -21.93 -2.01
C PRO A 131 10.06 -21.16 -3.34
N ASN A 132 11.20 -21.04 -4.03
CA ASN A 132 11.34 -20.22 -5.24
C ASN A 132 10.98 -18.73 -5.00
N ALA A 133 11.24 -18.22 -3.78
CA ALA A 133 11.11 -16.82 -3.40
C ALA A 133 11.59 -15.83 -4.48
N PRO A 134 12.78 -16.00 -5.10
CA PRO A 134 13.24 -15.04 -6.10
C PRO A 134 12.34 -14.97 -7.36
N GLU A 135 12.01 -16.10 -7.98
CA GLU A 135 11.09 -16.16 -9.13
C GLU A 135 9.71 -15.59 -8.80
N ARG A 136 9.21 -15.89 -7.58
CA ARG A 136 7.88 -15.47 -7.13
C ARG A 136 7.85 -13.98 -6.85
N ALA A 137 8.89 -13.44 -6.20
CA ALA A 137 9.04 -12.02 -5.94
C ALA A 137 9.07 -11.23 -7.25
N GLU A 138 9.82 -11.70 -8.25
CA GLU A 138 9.90 -11.05 -9.56
C GLU A 138 8.54 -10.98 -10.26
N ARG A 139 7.75 -12.06 -10.21
CA ARG A 139 6.38 -12.06 -10.77
C ARG A 139 5.45 -11.11 -10.01
N LEU A 140 5.55 -11.06 -8.69
CA LEU A 140 4.76 -10.15 -7.87
C LEU A 140 5.12 -8.68 -8.14
N TRP A 141 6.41 -8.37 -8.32
CA TRP A 141 6.88 -7.03 -8.71
C TRP A 141 6.38 -6.59 -10.08
N ARG A 142 6.32 -7.50 -11.07
CA ARG A 142 5.68 -7.21 -12.36
C ARG A 142 4.20 -6.87 -12.21
N GLN A 143 3.45 -7.70 -11.50
CA GLN A 143 2.02 -7.45 -11.23
C GLN A 143 1.81 -6.13 -10.48
N ARG A 144 2.67 -5.89 -9.49
CA ARG A 144 3.11 -4.59 -8.96
C ARG A 144 2.89 -3.41 -9.91
N VAL A 145 3.87 -3.31 -10.79
CA VAL A 145 4.04 -2.23 -11.77
C VAL A 145 2.85 -2.16 -12.72
N ASP A 146 2.31 -3.30 -13.16
CA ASP A 146 1.13 -3.34 -14.06
C ASP A 146 -0.12 -2.69 -13.41
N VAL A 147 -0.38 -2.99 -12.14
CA VAL A 147 -1.49 -2.39 -11.39
C VAL A 147 -1.25 -0.90 -11.20
N MET A 148 -0.03 -0.49 -10.85
CA MET A 148 0.34 0.92 -10.69
C MET A 148 0.20 1.72 -11.99
N HIS A 149 0.61 1.16 -13.14
CA HIS A 149 0.38 1.79 -14.44
C HIS A 149 -1.10 2.01 -14.70
N THR A 150 -1.94 1.00 -14.42
CA THR A 150 -3.38 1.09 -14.62
C THR A 150 -4.00 2.16 -13.70
N LEU A 151 -3.58 2.21 -12.44
CA LEU A 151 -4.01 3.22 -11.48
C LEU A 151 -3.65 4.63 -11.94
N VAL A 152 -2.40 4.85 -12.37
CA VAL A 152 -1.94 6.12 -12.95
C VAL A 152 -2.79 6.52 -14.15
N GLN A 153 -3.08 5.59 -15.07
CA GLN A 153 -3.90 5.87 -16.25
C GLN A 153 -5.32 6.31 -15.88
N VAL A 154 -5.96 5.59 -14.94
CA VAL A 154 -7.32 5.93 -14.49
C VAL A 154 -7.34 7.29 -13.77
N ARG A 155 -6.35 7.56 -12.91
CA ARG A 155 -6.23 8.84 -12.19
C ARG A 155 -5.92 10.00 -13.12
N TYR A 156 -5.09 9.78 -14.13
CA TYR A 156 -4.81 10.78 -15.16
C TYR A 156 -6.05 11.07 -16.00
N ALA A 157 -6.76 10.02 -16.45
CA ALA A 157 -7.99 10.15 -17.22
C ALA A 157 -9.09 10.87 -16.42
N ASP A 158 -9.23 10.57 -15.13
CA ASP A 158 -10.10 11.34 -14.24
C ASP A 158 -9.66 12.80 -14.23
N ALA A 159 -8.40 13.10 -13.89
CA ALA A 159 -7.87 14.45 -13.76
C ALA A 159 -8.13 15.34 -14.99
N ILE A 160 -8.02 14.80 -16.21
CA ILE A 160 -8.25 15.54 -17.48
C ILE A 160 -9.71 15.51 -17.95
N GLY A 161 -10.47 14.47 -17.64
CA GLY A 161 -11.80 14.20 -18.21
C GLY A 161 -12.98 14.90 -17.50
N GLY A 162 -12.70 15.80 -16.56
CA GLY A 162 -13.72 16.58 -15.87
C GLY A 162 -13.97 17.90 -16.59
N TYR A 163 -14.73 17.85 -17.68
CA TYR A 163 -15.38 19.00 -18.32
C TYR A 163 -16.89 18.77 -18.33
#